data_AF-A0A419F8F5-F1
#
_entry.id   AF-A0A419F8F5-F1
#
_cell.length_a   1.000
_cell.length_b   1.000
_cell.length_c   1.000
_cell.angle_alpha   90.00
_cell.angle_beta   90.00
_cell.angle_gamma   90.00
#
_symmetry.space_group_name_H-M   'P 1'
#
loop_
_entity.id
_entity.type
_entity.pdbx_description
1 polymer ?
#
loop_
_entity_poly.entity_id
_entity_poly.type
_entity_poly.pdbx_seq_one_letter_code
_entity_poly.pdbx_strand_id
1 'polypeptide(L)'
;MVEMLGAAIIAMPVFMPLRMSASVVLGEAALADMSLGLAALAGVITHLALAAFFGLLYGLINARLSPAVQAHSERQAVMGLGYGLLIWLINFQIIARAAYPWFLETSQWLHALVHALAYGLPLGLMYAENAQRAEYRRAFPRPRRRKASELESGG
;
A
#
# COMPACT_ATOMS: atom_id res chain seq x y z
N MET A 1 -9.82 -1.05 2.22
CA MET A 1 -10.55 -1.05 3.52
C MET A 1 -11.17 0.32 3.83
N VAL A 2 -10.57 1.44 3.46
CA VAL A 2 -11.16 2.79 3.61
C VAL A 2 -12.50 2.91 2.88
N GLU A 3 -12.70 2.14 1.81
CA GLU A 3 -13.97 2.01 1.09
C GLU A 3 -15.10 1.46 1.96
N MET A 4 -14.81 0.71 3.03
CA MET A 4 -15.84 0.25 3.97
C MET A 4 -16.42 1.40 4.79
N LEU A 5 -15.58 2.39 5.15
CA LEU A 5 -16.03 3.62 5.80
C LEU A 5 -16.86 4.47 4.85
N GLY A 6 -16.44 4.56 3.58
CA GLY A 6 -17.24 5.17 2.52
C GLY A 6 -18.58 4.45 2.35
N ALA A 7 -18.57 3.13 2.15
CA ALA A 7 -19.75 2.30 1.93
C ALA A 7 -20.79 2.41 3.05
N ALA A 8 -20.34 2.47 4.31
CA ALA A 8 -21.23 2.68 5.46
C ALA A 8 -21.95 4.04 5.43
N ILE A 9 -21.34 5.06 4.83
CA ILE A 9 -21.91 6.41 4.68
C ILE A 9 -22.88 6.48 3.48
N ILE A 10 -22.66 5.68 2.42
CA ILE A 10 -23.47 5.67 1.18
C ILE A 10 -24.41 4.46 1.06
N ALA A 11 -24.69 3.75 2.15
CA ALA A 11 -25.57 2.58 2.20
C ALA A 11 -25.20 1.43 1.22
N MET A 12 -23.93 1.35 0.79
CA MET A 12 -23.42 0.17 0.10
C MET A 12 -23.16 -0.95 1.11
N PRO A 13 -23.21 -2.23 0.71
CA PRO A 13 -22.89 -3.32 1.62
C PRO A 13 -21.46 -3.15 2.16
N VAL A 14 -21.33 -2.97 3.47
CA VAL A 14 -20.06 -2.62 4.14
C VAL A 14 -18.95 -3.63 3.84
N PHE A 15 -19.31 -4.88 3.59
CA PHE A 15 -18.37 -5.96 3.28
C PHE A 15 -18.11 -6.18 1.79
N MET A 16 -18.73 -5.40 0.90
CA MET A 16 -18.53 -5.53 -0.54
C MET A 16 -17.05 -5.36 -0.94
N PRO A 17 -16.26 -4.42 -0.38
CA PRO A 17 -14.83 -4.33 -0.71
C PRO A 17 -14.03 -5.61 -0.43
N LEU A 18 -14.41 -6.39 0.59
CA LEU A 18 -13.80 -7.68 0.89
C LEU A 18 -14.14 -8.72 -0.18
N ARG A 19 -15.42 -8.80 -0.55
CA ARG A 19 -15.87 -9.70 -1.62
C ARG A 19 -15.24 -9.35 -2.97
N MET A 20 -15.14 -8.06 -3.28
CA MET A 20 -14.45 -7.58 -4.49
C MET A 20 -12.98 -7.99 -4.47
N SER A 21 -12.28 -7.83 -3.35
CA SER A 21 -10.89 -8.29 -3.22
C SER A 21 -10.76 -9.81 -3.38
N ALA A 22 -11.70 -10.59 -2.83
CA ALA A 22 -11.71 -12.04 -2.98
C ALA A 22 -11.96 -12.47 -4.43
N SER A 23 -12.78 -11.72 -5.17
CA SER A 23 -13.13 -12.03 -6.57
C SER A 23 -11.95 -11.92 -7.54
N VAL A 24 -10.85 -11.25 -7.15
CA VAL A 24 -9.62 -11.22 -7.96
C VAL A 24 -9.03 -12.62 -8.12
N VAL A 25 -9.14 -13.48 -7.10
CA VAL A 25 -8.62 -14.85 -7.14
C VAL A 25 -9.72 -15.87 -7.39
N LEU A 26 -10.89 -15.64 -6.80
CA LEU A 26 -12.00 -16.61 -6.78
C LEU A 26 -13.08 -16.32 -7.84
N GLY A 27 -12.91 -15.26 -8.62
CA GLY A 27 -13.87 -14.84 -9.65
C GLY A 27 -15.16 -14.25 -9.09
N GLU A 28 -16.11 -14.03 -9.99
CA GLU A 28 -17.40 -13.36 -9.71
C GLU A 28 -18.23 -14.08 -8.62
N ALA A 29 -18.10 -15.39 -8.50
CA ALA A 29 -18.80 -16.19 -7.48
C ALA A 29 -18.52 -15.71 -6.04
N ALA A 30 -17.38 -15.06 -5.79
CA ALA A 30 -17.06 -14.49 -4.47
C ALA A 30 -17.99 -13.34 -4.06
N LEU A 31 -18.72 -12.74 -5.01
CA LEU A 31 -19.60 -11.61 -4.77
C LEU A 31 -20.93 -12.00 -4.10
N ALA A 32 -21.45 -13.20 -4.34
CA ALA A 32 -22.75 -13.61 -3.82
C ALA A 32 -22.78 -15.05 -3.26
N ASP A 33 -22.09 -15.99 -3.90
CA ASP A 33 -22.31 -17.43 -3.67
C ASP A 33 -21.51 -17.98 -2.48
N MET A 34 -20.58 -17.19 -1.95
CA MET A 34 -19.67 -17.58 -0.88
C MET A 34 -20.10 -17.05 0.49
N SER A 35 -19.85 -17.85 1.53
CA SER A 35 -20.05 -17.42 2.92
C SER A 35 -19.22 -16.16 3.22
N LEU A 36 -19.78 -15.25 4.01
CA LEU A 36 -19.14 -13.97 4.32
C LEU A 36 -17.76 -14.16 4.98
N GLY A 37 -17.60 -15.14 5.87
CA GLY A 37 -16.34 -15.41 6.55
C GLY A 37 -15.22 -15.83 5.59
N LEU A 38 -15.53 -16.72 4.63
CA LEU A 38 -14.54 -17.17 3.65
C LEU A 38 -14.19 -16.05 2.67
N ALA A 39 -15.19 -15.30 2.19
CA ALA A 39 -14.97 -14.16 1.32
C ALA A 39 -14.18 -13.04 2.03
N ALA A 40 -14.42 -12.80 3.32
CA ALA A 40 -13.66 -11.86 4.12
C ALA A 40 -12.19 -12.28 4.25
N LEU A 41 -11.92 -13.54 4.60
CA LEU A 41 -10.55 -14.05 4.74
C LEU A 41 -9.79 -13.97 3.41
N ALA A 42 -10.37 -14.51 2.34
CA ALA A 42 -9.77 -14.46 1.00
C ALA A 42 -9.57 -13.03 0.51
N GLY A 43 -10.54 -12.15 0.79
CA GLY A 43 -10.48 -10.73 0.44
C GLY A 43 -9.35 -10.00 1.14
N VAL A 44 -9.20 -10.19 2.46
CA VAL A 44 -8.10 -9.59 3.23
C VAL A 44 -6.74 -10.09 2.72
N ILE A 45 -6.58 -11.40 2.56
CA ILE A 45 -5.30 -11.97 2.08
C ILE A 45 -4.95 -11.40 0.71
N THR A 46 -5.90 -11.40 -0.22
CA THR A 46 -5.68 -10.89 -1.57
C THR A 46 -5.35 -9.40 -1.56
N HIS A 47 -6.08 -8.59 -0.79
CA HIS A 47 -5.85 -7.17 -0.68
C HIS A 47 -4.47 -6.85 -0.08
N LEU A 48 -4.08 -7.55 0.99
CA LEU A 48 -2.77 -7.38 1.62
C LEU A 48 -1.64 -7.83 0.70
N ALA A 49 -1.81 -8.94 -0.02
CA ALA A 49 -0.81 -9.43 -0.98
C ALA A 49 -0.58 -8.42 -2.12
N LEU A 50 -1.65 -7.88 -2.70
CA LEU A 50 -1.57 -6.83 -3.71
C LEU A 50 -0.97 -5.55 -3.15
N ALA A 51 -1.38 -5.10 -1.96
CA ALA A 51 -0.83 -3.92 -1.31
C ALA A 51 0.68 -4.05 -1.04
N ALA A 52 1.14 -5.22 -0.60
CA ALA A 52 2.55 -5.51 -0.39
C ALA A 52 3.33 -5.57 -1.71
N PHE A 53 2.77 -6.21 -2.74
CA PHE A 53 3.38 -6.29 -4.07
C PHE A 53 3.56 -4.90 -4.69
N PHE A 54 2.50 -4.09 -4.74
CA PHE A 54 2.60 -2.72 -5.24
C PHE A 54 3.46 -1.82 -4.35
N GLY A 55 3.50 -2.07 -3.04
CA GLY A 55 4.38 -1.34 -2.12
C GLY A 55 5.86 -1.64 -2.41
N LEU A 56 6.18 -2.91 -2.67
CA LEU A 56 7.52 -3.34 -3.08
C LEU A 56 7.93 -2.69 -4.40
N LEU A 57 7.03 -2.65 -5.40
CA LEU A 57 7.30 -1.99 -6.68
C LEU A 57 7.59 -0.49 -6.49
N TYR A 58 6.82 0.21 -5.64
CA TYR A 58 7.14 1.59 -5.27
C TYR A 58 8.53 1.70 -4.64
N GLY A 59 8.86 0.80 -3.72
CA GLY A 59 10.18 0.75 -3.09
C GLY A 59 11.32 0.57 -4.07
N LEU A 60 11.15 -0.29 -5.08
CA LEU A 60 12.13 -0.50 -6.15
C LEU A 60 12.31 0.74 -7.02
N ILE A 61 11.23 1.47 -7.31
CA ILE A 61 11.29 2.75 -8.02
C ILE A 61 12.00 3.79 -7.15
N ASN A 62 11.59 3.93 -5.89
CA ASN A 62 12.13 4.89 -4.95
C ASN A 62 13.62 4.66 -4.66
N ALA A 63 14.08 3.41 -4.62
CA ALA A 63 15.48 3.05 -4.43
C ALA A 63 16.41 3.58 -5.55
N ARG A 64 15.86 3.90 -6.73
CA ARG A 64 16.61 4.48 -7.86
C ARG A 64 16.69 6.01 -7.79
N LEU A 65 15.97 6.66 -6.87
CA LEU A 65 15.98 8.10 -6.71
C LEU A 65 17.18 8.58 -5.89
N SER A 66 17.57 9.84 -6.04
CA SER A 66 18.66 10.41 -5.23
C SER A 66 18.24 10.54 -3.75
N PRO A 67 19.18 10.45 -2.79
CA PRO A 67 18.88 10.61 -1.36
C PRO A 67 18.12 11.90 -1.04
N ALA A 68 18.49 13.00 -1.70
CA ALA A 68 17.82 14.30 -1.56
C ALA A 68 16.32 14.25 -1.96
N VAL A 69 15.94 13.39 -2.91
CA VAL A 69 14.54 13.17 -3.28
C VAL A 69 13.86 12.18 -2.34
N GLN A 70 14.59 11.17 -1.86
CA GLN A 70 14.07 10.18 -0.91
C GLN A 70 13.70 10.83 0.43
N ALA A 71 14.52 11.73 0.96
CA ALA A 71 14.30 12.36 2.27
C ALA A 71 13.31 13.53 2.26
N HIS A 72 12.80 13.97 1.10
CA HIS A 72 11.92 15.14 1.01
C HIS A 72 10.43 14.72 1.01
N SER A 73 9.76 14.90 2.15
CA SER A 73 8.38 14.43 2.36
C SER A 73 7.38 14.93 1.33
N GLU A 74 7.46 16.21 0.92
CA GLU A 74 6.55 16.76 -0.10
C GLU A 74 6.71 16.09 -1.47
N ARG A 75 7.96 15.83 -1.90
CA ARG A 75 8.23 15.18 -3.19
C ARG A 75 7.72 13.74 -3.15
N GLN A 76 7.95 13.05 -2.04
CA GLN A 76 7.44 11.70 -1.82
C GLN A 76 5.91 11.66 -1.75
N ALA A 77 5.27 12.66 -1.18
CA ALA A 77 3.81 12.78 -1.18
C ALA A 77 3.27 12.89 -2.62
N VAL A 78 3.86 13.76 -3.45
CA VAL A 78 3.48 13.92 -4.86
C VAL A 78 3.72 12.64 -5.66
N MET A 79 4.88 11.99 -5.47
CA MET A 79 5.18 10.72 -6.15
C MET A 79 4.26 9.59 -5.69
N GLY A 80 3.96 9.52 -4.39
CA GLY A 80 3.01 8.57 -3.82
C GLY A 80 1.61 8.75 -4.39
N LEU A 81 1.10 9.99 -4.44
CA LEU A 81 -0.19 10.33 -5.07
C LEU A 81 -0.22 9.90 -6.54
N GLY A 82 0.80 10.27 -7.32
CA GLY A 82 0.91 9.89 -8.73
C GLY A 82 0.99 8.38 -8.93
N TYR A 83 1.71 7.68 -8.05
CA TYR A 83 1.80 6.22 -8.07
C TYR A 83 0.45 5.55 -7.75
N GLY A 84 -0.29 6.05 -6.77
CA GLY A 84 -1.64 5.59 -6.48
C GLY A 84 -2.58 5.76 -7.68
N LEU A 85 -2.53 6.90 -8.36
CA LEU A 85 -3.30 7.14 -9.58
C LEU A 85 -2.87 6.21 -10.73
N LEU A 86 -1.58 5.93 -10.87
CA LEU A 86 -1.07 4.99 -11.87
C LEU A 86 -1.58 3.56 -11.61
N ILE A 87 -1.59 3.12 -10.36
CA ILE A 87 -2.18 1.83 -9.97
C ILE A 87 -3.66 1.80 -10.32
N TRP A 88 -4.42 2.84 -9.97
CA TRP A 88 -5.83 2.92 -10.32
C TRP A 88 -6.05 2.82 -11.83
N LEU A 89 -5.25 3.57 -12.61
CA LEU A 89 -5.35 3.57 -14.06
C LEU A 89 -5.14 2.16 -14.62
N ILE A 90 -4.07 1.48 -14.20
CA ILE A 90 -3.75 0.13 -14.67
C ILE A 90 -4.81 -0.87 -14.21
N ASN A 91 -5.16 -0.87 -12.91
CA ASN A 91 -6.07 -1.86 -12.34
C ASN A 91 -7.49 -1.71 -12.86
N PHE A 92 -8.03 -0.49 -12.92
CA PHE A 92 -9.43 -0.28 -13.27
C PHE A 92 -9.64 0.02 -14.75
N GLN A 93 -8.75 0.79 -15.38
CA GLN A 93 -8.95 1.17 -16.78
C GLN A 93 -8.36 0.18 -17.77
N ILE A 94 -7.48 -0.73 -17.34
CA ILE A 94 -6.90 -1.77 -18.21
C ILE A 94 -7.35 -3.16 -17.74
N ILE A 95 -6.95 -3.57 -16.54
CA ILE A 95 -7.14 -4.95 -16.08
C ILE A 95 -8.61 -5.26 -15.82
N ALA A 96 -9.34 -4.41 -15.09
CA ALA A 96 -10.74 -4.65 -14.77
C ALA A 96 -11.62 -4.67 -16.03
N ARG A 97 -11.38 -3.77 -17.00
CA ARG A 97 -12.11 -3.79 -18.28
C ARG A 97 -11.91 -5.08 -19.06
N ALA A 98 -10.74 -5.71 -18.93
CA ALA A 98 -10.42 -6.94 -19.64
C ALA A 98 -10.86 -8.21 -18.90
N ALA A 99 -10.76 -8.24 -17.57
CA ALA A 99 -10.87 -9.47 -16.78
C ALA A 99 -11.83 -9.42 -15.59
N TYR A 100 -12.16 -8.23 -15.09
CA TYR A 100 -13.00 -8.05 -13.88
C TYR A 100 -14.06 -6.95 -14.09
N PRO A 101 -14.97 -7.09 -15.06
CA PRO A 101 -15.87 -6.01 -15.46
C PRO A 101 -16.78 -5.51 -14.33
N TRP A 102 -17.12 -6.36 -13.34
CA TRP A 102 -17.89 -5.99 -12.15
C TRP A 102 -17.21 -4.90 -11.29
N PHE A 103 -15.89 -4.68 -11.43
CA PHE A 103 -15.19 -3.58 -10.75
C PHE A 103 -15.58 -2.19 -11.28
N LEU A 104 -16.26 -2.14 -12.43
CA LEU A 104 -16.69 -0.92 -13.10
C LEU A 104 -18.07 -0.44 -12.65
N GLU A 105 -18.81 -1.27 -11.90
CA GLU A 105 -20.15 -0.95 -11.38
C GLU A 105 -20.15 0.07 -10.24
N THR A 106 -18.96 0.46 -9.79
CA THR A 106 -18.75 1.39 -8.68
C THR A 106 -18.11 2.69 -9.19
N SER A 107 -18.13 3.73 -8.35
CA SER A 107 -17.61 5.04 -8.71
C SER A 107 -16.10 5.00 -9.00
N GLN A 108 -15.74 5.13 -10.28
CA GLN A 108 -14.34 5.08 -10.73
C GLN A 108 -13.52 6.26 -10.23
N TRP A 109 -14.13 7.45 -10.12
CA TRP A 109 -13.44 8.63 -9.58
C TRP A 109 -13.15 8.46 -8.09
N LEU A 110 -14.07 7.85 -7.34
CA LEU A 110 -13.87 7.59 -5.92
C LEU A 110 -12.74 6.57 -5.73
N HIS A 111 -12.69 5.52 -6.55
CA HIS A 111 -11.59 4.59 -6.54
C HIS A 111 -10.24 5.26 -6.84
N ALA A 112 -10.19 6.19 -7.80
CA ALA A 112 -8.98 6.95 -8.09
C ALA A 112 -8.50 7.74 -6.86
N LEU A 113 -9.42 8.43 -6.19
CA LEU A 113 -9.10 9.19 -4.98
C LEU A 113 -8.65 8.28 -3.83
N VAL A 114 -9.30 7.14 -3.62
CA VAL A 114 -8.91 6.21 -2.56
C VAL A 114 -7.51 5.64 -2.84
N HIS A 115 -7.20 5.28 -4.08
CA HIS A 115 -5.85 4.82 -4.44
C HIS A 115 -4.80 5.91 -4.27
N ALA A 116 -5.11 7.16 -4.63
CA ALA A 116 -4.20 8.28 -4.43
C ALA A 116 -4.01 8.60 -2.94
N LEU A 117 -5.11 8.85 -2.22
CA LEU A 117 -5.08 9.44 -0.88
C LEU A 117 -4.93 8.42 0.24
N ALA A 118 -5.55 7.24 0.14
CA ALA A 118 -5.54 6.24 1.20
C ALA A 118 -4.46 5.17 1.01
N TYR A 119 -3.86 5.08 -0.19
CA TYR A 119 -2.74 4.17 -0.45
C TYR A 119 -1.47 4.92 -0.86
N GLY A 120 -1.52 5.66 -1.97
CA GLY A 120 -0.35 6.32 -2.55
C GLY A 120 0.32 7.33 -1.62
N LEU A 121 -0.45 8.26 -1.07
CA LEU A 121 0.06 9.30 -0.18
C LEU A 121 0.70 8.72 1.11
N PRO A 122 0.03 7.85 1.89
CA PRO A 122 0.66 7.19 3.04
C PRO A 122 1.93 6.41 2.67
N LEU A 123 1.91 5.71 1.51
CA LEU A 123 3.06 4.95 1.05
C LEU A 123 4.26 5.86 0.78
N GLY A 124 4.07 6.96 0.04
CA GLY A 124 5.13 7.94 -0.21
C GLY A 124 5.69 8.52 1.09
N LEU A 125 4.83 8.96 2.00
CA LEU A 125 5.25 9.51 3.30
C LEU A 125 6.01 8.50 4.16
N MET A 126 5.59 7.23 4.16
CA MET A 126 6.30 6.15 4.86
C MET A 126 7.73 5.98 4.34
N TYR A 127 7.93 6.05 3.01
CA TYR A 127 9.27 5.99 2.42
C TYR A 127 10.11 7.22 2.73
N ALA A 128 9.51 8.41 2.75
CA ALA A 128 10.18 9.64 3.15
C ALA A 128 10.72 9.56 4.58
N GLU A 129 9.87 9.13 5.51
CA GLU A 129 10.21 8.97 6.92
C GLU A 129 11.34 7.95 7.11
N ASN A 130 11.28 6.83 6.40
CA ASN A 130 12.33 5.82 6.43
C ASN A 130 13.67 6.35 5.91
N ALA A 131 13.66 7.15 4.83
CA ALA A 131 14.86 7.77 4.28
C ALA A 131 15.47 8.78 5.27
N GLN A 132 14.65 9.68 5.84
CA GLN A 132 15.09 10.64 6.86
C GLN A 132 15.69 9.94 8.08
N ARG A 133 15.05 8.86 8.56
CA ARG A 133 15.56 8.04 9.68
C ARG A 133 16.90 7.37 9.33
N ALA A 134 17.11 6.97 8.08
CA ALA A 134 18.36 6.37 7.63
C ALA A 134 19.49 7.43 7.57
N GLU A 135 19.20 8.63 7.07
CA GLU A 135 20.14 9.75 7.05
C GLU A 135 20.54 10.18 8.47
N TYR A 136 19.57 10.31 9.39
CA TYR A 136 19.84 10.64 10.79
C TYR A 136 20.78 9.62 11.45
N ARG A 137 20.56 8.31 11.22
CA ARG A 137 21.43 7.25 11.76
C ARG A 137 22.85 7.29 11.19
N ARG A 138 23.02 7.73 9.95
CA ARG A 138 24.33 7.90 9.31
C ARG A 138 25.07 9.13 9.86
N ALA A 139 24.34 10.23 10.11
CA ALA A 139 24.90 11.46 10.66
C ALA A 139 25.30 11.32 12.15
N PHE A 140 24.55 10.53 12.93
CA PHE A 140 24.80 10.30 14.35
C PHE A 140 24.96 8.80 14.67
N PRO A 141 26.11 8.19 14.32
CA PRO A 141 26.39 6.80 14.68
C PRO A 141 26.36 6.60 16.20
N ARG A 142 25.62 5.61 16.70
CA ARG A 142 25.67 5.26 18.12
C ARG A 142 27.10 4.84 18.50
N PRO A 143 27.64 5.26 19.66
CA PRO A 143 28.95 4.82 20.11
C PRO A 143 28.98 3.28 20.13
N ARG A 144 29.88 2.68 19.35
CA ARG A 144 30.13 1.25 19.40
C ARG A 144 30.57 0.93 20.82
N ARG A 145 29.71 0.28 21.60
CA ARG A 145 30.03 -0.20 22.97
C ARG A 145 31.26 -1.09 22.84
N ARG A 146 32.45 -0.51 23.03
CA ARG A 146 33.72 -1.24 23.00
C ARG A 146 33.58 -2.29 24.09
N LYS A 147 33.70 -3.57 23.72
CA LYS A 147 33.51 -4.68 24.65
C LYS A 147 34.41 -4.42 25.86
N ALA A 148 33.82 -4.37 27.05
CA ALA A 148 34.55 -4.28 28.31
C ALA A 148 35.49 -5.49 28.56
N SER A 149 35.54 -6.46 27.64
CA SER A 149 36.37 -7.67 27.72
C SER A 149 37.85 -7.46 27.41
N GLU A 150 38.28 -6.29 26.91
CA GLU A 150 39.71 -5.98 26.72
C GLU A 150 40.37 -5.40 27.98
N LEU A 151 39.59 -5.04 29.01
CA LEU A 151 40.12 -4.53 30.29
C LEU A 151 40.27 -5.62 31.36
N GLU A 152 39.64 -6.79 31.18
CA GLU A 152 39.73 -7.91 32.13
C GLU A 152 40.80 -8.96 31.76
N SER A 153 41.43 -8.87 30.57
CA SER A 153 42.50 -9.80 30.16
C SER A 153 43.91 -9.22 30.33
N GLY A 154 44.05 -8.11 31.05
CA GLY A 154 45.31 -7.36 31.21
C GLY A 154 45.82 -7.21 32.65
N GLY A 155 45.28 -7.96 33.60
CA GLY A 155 45.74 -8.00 35.00
C GLY A 155 45.94 -9.43 35.47
#